data_AF-A0A6V7I1W2-F1
#
_entry.id   AF-A0A6V7I1W2-F1
#
_cell.length_a   1.000
_cell.length_b   1.000
_cell.length_c   1.000
_cell.angle_alpha   90.00
_cell.angle_beta   90.00
_cell.angle_gamma   90.00
#
_symmetry.space_group_name_H-M   'P 1'
#
loop_
_entity.id
_entity.type
_entity.pdbx_description
1 polymer ?
#
loop_
_entity_poly.entity_id
_entity_poly.type
_entity_poly.pdbx_seq_one_letter_code
_entity_poly.pdbx_strand_id
1 'polypeptide(L)' 'LVHRDLAARNVLLATGKVCKISDFGLTRDVYEDDAYLKRSKGR' A
#
# COMPACT_ATOMS: atom_id res chain seq x y z
N LEU A 1 -1.63 -1.90 -7.86
CA LEU A 1 -1.02 -0.92 -6.94
C LEU A 1 -1.02 -1.41 -5.49
N VAL A 2 0.17 -1.51 -4.89
CA VAL A 2 0.40 -1.77 -3.46
C VAL A 2 1.27 -0.65 -2.90
N HIS A 3 0.80 0.01 -1.85
CA HIS A 3 1.41 1.22 -1.27
C HIS A 3 2.76 0.95 -0.58
N ARG A 4 2.94 -0.25 0.00
CA ARG A 4 4.13 -0.72 0.75
C ARG A 4 4.54 0.09 2.00
N ASP A 5 4.05 1.31 2.17
CA ASP A 5 4.30 2.17 3.34
C ASP A 5 3.01 2.88 3.79
N LEU A 6 1.98 2.10 4.12
CA LEU A 6 0.75 2.66 4.69
C LEU A 6 0.95 2.90 6.19
N ALA A 7 1.10 4.17 6.56
CA ALA A 7 1.30 4.61 7.95
C ALA A 7 0.49 5.88 8.25
N ALA A 8 0.23 6.17 9.53
CA ALA A 8 -0.54 7.34 9.95
C ALA A 8 0.03 8.67 9.41
N ARG A 9 1.36 8.78 9.32
CA ARG A 9 2.04 9.94 8.71
C ARG A 9 1.70 10.15 7.22
N ASN A 10 1.30 9.09 6.53
CA ASN A 10 0.95 9.10 5.11
C ASN A 10 -0.57 9.25 4.90
N VAL A 11 -1.34 9.48 5.97
CA VAL A 11 -2.78 9.76 5.94
C VAL A 11 -3.03 11.23 6.26
N LEU A 12 -3.55 11.97 5.29
CA LEU A 12 -3.91 13.36 5.41
C LEU A 12 -5.37 13.52 5.84
N LEU A 13 -5.65 14.46 6.74
CA LEU A 13 -7.01 14.81 7.13
C LEU A 13 -7.48 16.05 6.38
N ALA A 14 -8.56 15.89 5.63
CA ALA A 14 -9.28 16.98 4.98
C ALA A 14 -10.50 17.42 5.82
N THR A 15 -11.09 18.55 5.43
CA THR A 15 -12.32 19.07 6.02
C THR A 15 -13.43 18.02 6.02
N GLY A 16 -14.24 18.00 7.08
CA GLY A 16 -15.32 17.03 7.21
C GLY A 16 -14.88 15.63 7.65
N LYS A 17 -13.72 15.51 8.31
CA LYS A 17 -13.16 14.24 8.80
C LYS A 17 -12.89 13.22 7.67
N VAL A 18 -12.52 13.72 6.50
CA VAL A 18 -12.20 12.88 5.34
C VAL A 18 -10.71 12.54 5.34
N CYS A 19 -10.36 11.27 5.36
CA CYS A 19 -8.97 10.81 5.24
C CYS A 19 -8.57 10.67 3.76
N LYS A 20 -7.36 11.11 3.41
CA LYS A 20 -6.76 10.94 2.09
C LYS A 20 -5.39 10.28 2.21
N ILE A 21 -5.15 9.23 1.43
CA ILE A 21 -3.87 8.54 1.40
C ILE A 21 -2.89 9.36 0.55
N SER A 22 -1.63 9.47 1.01
CA SER A 22 -0.55 10.22 0.39
C SER A 22 0.76 9.42 0.41
N ASP A 23 1.80 9.95 -0.22
CA ASP A 23 3.11 9.31 -0.36
C ASP A 23 3.09 7.97 -1.11
N PHE A 24 2.70 8.04 -2.38
CA PHE A 24 2.71 6.90 -3.29
C PHE A 24 4.11 6.61 -3.88
N GLY A 25 5.18 7.28 -3.43
CA GLY A 25 6.52 7.15 -4.02
C GLY A 25 7.11 5.73 -3.96
N LEU A 26 6.61 4.89 -3.06
CA LEU A 26 6.98 3.47 -2.92
C LEU A 26 5.95 2.49 -3.50
N THR A 27 4.92 3.01 -4.16
CA THR A 27 3.84 2.18 -4.72
C THR A 27 4.36 1.37 -5.90
N ARG A 28 4.03 0.08 -5.93
CA ARG A 28 4.32 -0.79 -7.08
C ARG A 28 3.05 -1.39 -7.63
N ASP A 29 2.98 -1.57 -8.95
CA ASP A 29 1.91 -2.34 -9.54
C ASP A 29 2.09 -3.83 -9.30
N VAL A 30 0.97 -4.50 -9.02
CA VAL A 30 0.94 -5.93 -8.64
C VAL A 30 0.92 -6.82 -9.87
N TYR A 31 0.54 -6.27 -11.02
CA TYR A 31 0.43 -6.99 -12.27
C TYR A 31 1.75 -7.10 -13.05
N GLU A 32 2.76 -6.26 -12.74
CA GLU A 32 4.08 -6.33 -13.39
C GLU A 32 5.10 -7.22 -12.67
N ASP A 33 4.82 -7.60 -11.42
CA ASP A 33 5.76 -8.34 -10.57
C ASP A 33 5.00 -9.54 -10.01
N ASP A 34 5.26 -10.74 -10.56
CA ASP A 34 4.76 -12.10 -10.20
C ASP A 34 5.02 -12.50 -8.71
N ALA A 35 5.00 -11.54 -7.78
CA ALA A 35 5.56 -11.62 -6.45
C ALA A 35 4.53 -11.87 -5.34
N TYR A 36 3.28 -12.22 -5.68
CA TYR A 36 2.37 -12.88 -4.74
C TYR A 36 2.38 -14.41 -4.90
N LEU A 37 3.54 -15.00 -5.21
CA LEU A 37 3.77 -16.42 -4.94
C LEU A 37 3.80 -16.61 -3.41
N LYS A 38 2.65 -17.00 -2.85
CA LYS A 38 2.53 -17.56 -1.50
C LYS A 38 3.44 -18.79 -1.39
N ARG A 39 4.71 -18.61 -0.99
CA ARG A 39 5.59 -19.73 -0.59
C ARG A 39 5.26 -20.19 0.83
N SER A 40 4.02 -20.58 1.08
CA SER A 40 3.74 -21.44 2.23
C SER A 40 3.83 -22.89 1.76
N LYS A 41 5.05 -23.46 1.74
CA LYS A 41 5.20 -24.88 2.08
C LYS A 41 5.11 -24.96 3.60
N GLY A 42 3.90 -24.81 4.12
CA GLY A 42 3.58 -25.24 5.48
C GLY A 42 3.69 -26.75 5.48
N ARG A 43 4.52 -27.28 6.37
CA ARG A 43 4.68 -28.71 6.64
C ARG A 43 3.38 -29.29 7.19
#